data_AF-A0A7Y5S6J7-F1
#
_entry.id   AF-A0A7Y5S6J7-F1
#
_cell.length_a   1.000
_cell.length_b   1.000
_cell.length_c   1.000
_cell.angle_alpha   90.00
_cell.angle_beta   90.00
_cell.angle_gamma   90.00
#
_symmetry.space_group_name_H-M   'P 1'
#
loop_
_entity.id
_entity.type
_entity.pdbx_description
1 polymer ?
#
loop_
_entity_poly.entity_id
_entity_poly.type
_entity_poly.pdbx_seq_one_letter_code
_entity_poly.pdbx_strand_id
1 'polypeptide(L)'
;MIQLESGRLMTFRVNMRPDETPGRYAATRLDDHRAAYLDFEGEISGGRGRVTRMARGEVRLLELADERVVAEGWYAGTDGTGLRTTSRWTGSRVNADLWEFERTGANGD
;
A
#
# COMPACT_ATOMS: atom_id res chain seq x y z
N MET A 1 -2.66 -1.07 0.73
CA MET A 1 -3.39 -2.14 0.01
C MET A 1 -3.46 -1.75 -1.45
N ILE A 2 -3.40 -2.71 -2.36
CA ILE A 2 -3.51 -2.49 -3.83
C ILE A 2 -4.67 -3.35 -4.34
N GLN A 3 -5.61 -2.77 -5.06
CA GLN A 3 -6.69 -3.53 -5.68
C GLN A 3 -6.19 -4.26 -6.92
N LEU A 4 -6.43 -5.56 -6.98
CA LEU A 4 -6.13 -6.42 -8.12
C LEU A 4 -7.34 -6.49 -9.07
N GLU A 5 -7.12 -6.88 -10.32
CA GLU A 5 -8.20 -7.08 -11.31
C GLU A 5 -9.26 -8.09 -10.84
N SER A 6 -8.87 -9.06 -9.99
CA SER A 6 -9.79 -10.03 -9.37
C SER A 6 -10.77 -9.41 -8.37
N GLY A 7 -10.66 -8.11 -8.06
CA GLY A 7 -11.42 -7.45 -7.01
C GLY A 7 -10.93 -7.76 -5.59
N ARG A 8 -9.80 -8.46 -5.45
CA ARG A 8 -9.13 -8.66 -4.16
C ARG A 8 -8.13 -7.56 -3.87
N LEU A 9 -7.83 -7.37 -2.60
CA LEU A 9 -6.84 -6.42 -2.13
C LEU A 9 -5.57 -7.16 -1.76
N MET A 10 -4.53 -6.92 -2.54
CA MET A 10 -3.16 -7.25 -2.18
C MET A 10 -2.75 -6.40 -0.98
N THR A 11 -2.55 -7.05 0.17
CA THR A 11 -2.38 -6.36 1.45
C THR A 11 -0.99 -6.60 2.01
N PHE A 12 -0.35 -5.51 2.43
CA PHE A 12 0.91 -5.52 3.13
C PHE A 12 0.79 -4.76 4.45
N ARG A 13 1.39 -5.30 5.50
CA ARG A 13 1.60 -4.60 6.77
C ARG A 13 2.96 -3.93 6.76
N VAL A 14 2.98 -2.63 7.05
CA VAL A 14 4.19 -1.81 7.19
C VAL A 14 4.20 -1.17 8.56
N ASN A 15 5.39 -0.90 9.10
CA ASN A 15 5.60 -0.26 10.42
C ASN A 15 5.95 1.23 10.31
N MET A 16 5.80 1.80 9.11
CA MET A 16 6.04 3.22 8.84
C MET A 16 4.93 3.78 7.94
N ARG A 17 4.93 5.10 7.75
CA ARG A 17 4.00 5.84 6.90
C ARG A 17 4.55 5.94 5.48
N PRO A 18 4.21 5.01 4.55
CA PRO A 18 4.71 5.06 3.17
C PRO A 18 4.24 6.32 2.45
N ASP A 19 3.28 7.02 3.05
CA ASP A 19 2.77 8.30 2.65
C ASP A 19 3.69 9.48 2.99
N GLU A 20 4.48 9.39 4.06
CA GLU A 20 5.30 10.49 4.58
C GLU A 20 6.77 10.37 4.17
N THR A 21 7.35 9.16 4.25
CA THR A 21 8.81 8.98 4.09
C THR A 21 9.17 8.29 2.77
N PRO A 22 9.98 8.90 1.89
CA PRO A 22 10.53 8.23 0.71
C PRO A 22 11.62 7.22 1.09
N GLY A 23 11.93 6.29 0.17
CA GLY A 23 13.00 5.31 0.36
C GLY A 23 12.50 3.88 0.57
N ARG A 24 13.37 3.06 1.16
CA ARG A 24 13.17 1.61 1.32
C ARG A 24 12.55 1.26 2.67
N TYR A 25 11.62 0.31 2.67
CA TYR A 25 10.98 -0.17 3.88
C TYR A 25 10.53 -1.63 3.77
N ALA A 26 10.51 -2.30 4.92
CA ALA A 26 10.04 -3.66 5.05
C ALA A 26 8.51 -3.72 5.08
N ALA A 27 7.95 -4.75 4.46
CA ALA A 27 6.53 -5.01 4.39
C ALA A 27 6.25 -6.49 4.59
N THR A 28 5.33 -6.84 5.48
CA THR A 28 4.86 -8.22 5.63
C THR A 28 3.65 -8.44 4.74
N ARG A 29 3.70 -9.44 3.85
CA ARG A 29 2.55 -9.87 3.06
C ARG A 29 1.49 -10.47 3.97
N LEU A 30 0.26 -10.04 3.81
CA LEU A 30 -0.92 -10.63 4.44
C LEU A 30 -1.79 -11.30 3.39
N ASP A 31 -2.75 -12.09 3.86
CA ASP A 31 -3.80 -12.64 3.01
C ASP A 31 -4.53 -11.53 2.26
N ASP A 32 -5.00 -11.88 1.07
CA ASP A 32 -5.77 -10.95 0.25
C ASP A 32 -7.09 -10.60 0.94
N HIS A 33 -7.35 -9.30 1.06
CA HIS A 33 -8.58 -8.82 1.65
C HIS A 33 -9.67 -8.63 0.57
N ARG A 34 -10.93 -8.56 1.00
CA ARG A 34 -12.04 -8.24 0.09
C ARG A 34 -12.02 -6.75 -0.25
N ALA A 35 -12.38 -6.34 -1.46
CA ALA A 35 -12.44 -4.92 -1.85
C ALA A 35 -13.22 -4.04 -0.86
N ALA A 36 -14.27 -4.57 -0.23
CA ALA A 36 -15.04 -3.87 0.80
C ALA A 36 -14.21 -3.34 1.99
N TYR A 37 -13.01 -3.88 2.23
CA TYR A 37 -12.10 -3.38 3.27
C TYR A 37 -11.45 -2.04 2.92
N LEU A 38 -11.45 -1.60 1.65
CA LEU A 38 -10.95 -0.27 1.29
C LEU A 38 -11.77 0.83 1.96
N ASP A 39 -13.05 0.57 2.19
CA ASP A 39 -13.98 1.53 2.79
C ASP A 39 -14.35 1.23 4.24
N PHE A 40 -13.73 0.21 4.82
CA PHE A 40 -13.96 -0.14 6.22
C PHE A 40 -13.18 0.76 7.17
N GLU A 41 -13.90 1.39 8.09
CA GLU A 41 -13.36 2.08 9.25
C GLU A 41 -14.16 1.68 10.48
N GLY A 42 -13.52 1.58 11.64
CA GLY A 42 -14.17 1.23 12.89
C GLY A 42 -13.47 0.12 13.68
N GLU A 43 -14.17 -0.43 14.67
CA GLU A 43 -13.63 -1.43 15.57
C GLU A 43 -13.58 -2.82 14.91
N ILE A 44 -12.47 -3.50 15.11
CA ILE A 44 -12.34 -4.91 14.74
C ILE A 44 -12.98 -5.74 15.85
N SER A 45 -13.97 -6.55 15.49
CA SER A 45 -14.71 -7.37 16.44
C SER A 45 -13.80 -8.22 17.33
N GLY A 46 -14.17 -8.31 18.62
CA GLY A 46 -13.42 -9.06 19.63
C GLY A 46 -12.24 -8.31 20.24
N GLY A 47 -12.26 -6.97 20.24
CA GLY A 47 -11.24 -6.14 20.91
C GLY A 47 -9.87 -6.15 20.25
N ARG A 48 -9.80 -6.46 18.94
CA ARG A 48 -8.53 -6.61 18.21
C ARG A 48 -7.92 -5.30 17.70
N GLY A 49 -8.56 -4.18 18.01
CA GLY A 49 -8.12 -2.83 17.62
C GLY A 49 -9.14 -2.09 16.78
N ARG A 50 -8.72 -0.96 16.21
CA ARG A 50 -9.51 -0.07 15.37
C ARG A 50 -8.80 0.17 14.04
N VAL A 51 -9.57 0.16 12.96
CA VAL A 51 -9.13 0.57 11.63
C VAL A 51 -9.55 2.02 11.40
N THR A 52 -8.58 2.85 11.01
CA THR A 52 -8.80 4.22 10.55
C THR A 52 -8.16 4.37 9.18
N ARG A 53 -8.85 5.03 8.25
CA ARG A 53 -8.27 5.34 6.94
C ARG A 53 -7.31 6.51 7.09
N MET A 54 -6.05 6.24 6.78
CA MET A 54 -5.00 7.24 6.85
C MET A 54 -4.85 8.03 5.54
N ALA A 55 -4.97 7.36 4.40
CA ALA A 55 -4.84 7.96 3.08
C ALA A 55 -5.70 7.19 2.06
N ARG A 56 -6.03 7.85 0.95
CA ARG A 56 -6.68 7.25 -0.22
C ARG A 56 -6.05 7.79 -1.50
N GLY A 57 -6.15 7.02 -2.57
CA GLY A 57 -5.54 7.42 -3.82
C GLY A 57 -5.89 6.47 -4.95
N GLU A 58 -5.31 6.75 -6.11
CA GLU A 58 -5.40 5.88 -7.26
C GLU A 58 -4.04 5.26 -7.52
N VAL A 59 -4.07 3.99 -7.92
CA VAL A 59 -2.88 3.23 -8.23
C VAL A 59 -3.11 2.42 -9.49
N ARG A 60 -2.10 2.38 -10.33
CA ARG A 60 -1.98 1.52 -11.49
C ARG A 60 -0.91 0.47 -11.21
N LEU A 61 -1.31 -0.78 -11.30
CA LEU A 61 -0.38 -1.90 -11.24
C LEU A 61 0.34 -2.01 -12.59
N LEU A 62 1.66 -1.92 -12.58
CA LEU A 62 2.52 -2.02 -13.76
C LEU A 62 3.11 -3.42 -13.92
N GLU A 63 3.43 -4.06 -12.80
CA GLU A 63 4.00 -5.41 -12.78
C GLU A 63 3.45 -6.17 -11.58
N LEU A 64 3.05 -7.41 -11.80
CA LEU A 64 2.66 -8.35 -10.76
C LEU A 64 3.22 -9.73 -11.09
N ALA A 65 4.28 -10.10 -10.38
CA ALA A 65 4.91 -11.40 -10.42
C ALA A 65 5.05 -11.96 -9.00
N ASP A 66 5.42 -13.24 -8.89
CA ASP A 66 5.53 -13.89 -7.58
C ASP A 66 6.54 -13.18 -6.66
N GLU A 67 7.64 -12.69 -7.19
CA GLU A 67 8.72 -12.08 -6.42
C GLU A 67 8.85 -10.57 -6.62
N ARG A 68 7.98 -9.96 -7.44
CA ARG A 68 8.10 -8.56 -7.82
C ARG A 68 6.74 -7.90 -8.04
N VAL A 69 6.58 -6.71 -7.48
CA VAL A 69 5.39 -5.88 -7.67
C VAL A 69 5.84 -4.48 -8.02
N VAL A 70 5.30 -3.90 -9.09
CA VAL A 70 5.54 -2.51 -9.45
C VAL A 70 4.22 -1.79 -9.63
N ALA A 71 4.07 -0.66 -8.96
CA ALA A 71 2.86 0.14 -9.02
C ALA A 71 3.20 1.63 -9.09
N GLU A 72 2.37 2.40 -9.79
CA GLU A 72 2.45 3.85 -9.86
C GLU A 72 1.13 4.47 -9.47
N GLY A 73 1.17 5.59 -8.76
CA GLY A 73 -0.05 6.20 -8.26
C GLY A 73 0.22 7.37 -7.35
N TRP A 74 -0.85 7.96 -6.86
CA TRP A 74 -0.81 9.06 -5.91
C TRP A 74 -1.70 8.70 -4.73
N TYR A 75 -1.50 9.36 -3.59
CA TYR A 75 -2.39 9.22 -2.45
C TYR A 75 -2.45 10.55 -1.69
N ALA A 76 -3.61 10.86 -1.14
CA ALA A 76 -3.81 11.96 -0.22
C ALA A 76 -4.23 11.40 1.14
N GLY A 77 -3.52 11.85 2.17
CA GLY A 77 -3.92 11.71 3.57
C GLY A 77 -5.32 12.29 3.80
N THR A 78 -6.07 11.68 4.72
CA THR A 78 -7.44 12.10 5.03
C THR A 78 -7.49 13.45 5.74
N ASP A 79 -6.38 13.90 6.33
CA ASP A 79 -6.14 15.21 6.94
C ASP A 79 -5.70 16.30 5.94
N GLY A 80 -5.64 15.97 4.64
CA GLY A 80 -5.17 16.87 3.59
C GLY A 80 -3.65 16.88 3.39
N THR A 81 -2.90 16.08 4.16
CA THR A 81 -1.48 15.80 3.92
C THR A 81 -1.32 14.73 2.82
N GLY A 82 -0.11 14.38 2.39
CA GLY A 82 0.13 13.33 1.38
C GLY A 82 0.46 13.82 -0.03
N LEU A 83 0.96 12.90 -0.87
CA LEU A 83 1.49 13.21 -2.19
C LEU A 83 0.37 13.30 -3.25
N ARG A 84 0.10 14.52 -3.72
CA ARG A 84 -0.68 14.75 -4.96
C ARG A 84 0.13 14.46 -6.23
N THR A 85 1.41 14.16 -6.08
CA THR A 85 2.30 13.80 -7.17
C THR A 85 2.39 12.28 -7.28
N THR A 86 2.34 11.77 -8.50
CA THR A 86 2.56 10.34 -8.77
C THR A 86 3.90 9.89 -8.20
N SER A 87 3.90 8.75 -7.53
CA SER A 87 5.09 8.05 -7.07
C SER A 87 5.10 6.64 -7.63
N ARG A 88 6.28 6.03 -7.68
CA ARG A 88 6.46 4.64 -8.08
C ARG A 88 6.91 3.81 -6.89
N TRP A 89 6.24 2.70 -6.69
CA TRP A 89 6.59 1.68 -5.71
C TRP A 89 7.10 0.44 -6.41
N THR A 90 8.28 -0.02 -5.98
CA THR A 90 8.84 -1.32 -6.41
C THR A 90 8.99 -2.19 -5.18
N GLY A 91 8.24 -3.28 -5.12
CA GLY A 91 8.32 -4.32 -4.10
C GLY A 91 9.07 -5.54 -4.62
N SER A 92 10.01 -6.08 -3.84
CA SER A 92 10.68 -7.35 -4.10
C SER A 92 10.50 -8.29 -2.92
N ARG A 93 10.20 -9.57 -3.19
CA ARG A 93 10.07 -10.59 -2.15
C ARG A 93 11.45 -10.94 -1.59
N VAL A 94 11.61 -10.83 -0.27
CA VAL A 94 12.82 -11.21 0.47
C VAL A 94 12.72 -12.66 0.95
N ASN A 95 11.55 -13.06 1.45
CA ASN A 95 11.22 -14.45 1.78
C ASN A 95 9.69 -14.67 1.71
N ALA A 96 9.18 -15.79 2.22
CA ALA A 96 7.77 -16.18 2.11
C ALA A 96 6.78 -15.02 2.35
N ASP A 97 6.97 -14.29 3.45
CA ASP A 97 6.07 -13.22 3.87
C ASP A 97 6.74 -11.84 3.89
N LEU A 98 8.07 -11.76 3.84
CA LEU A 98 8.79 -10.49 3.89
C LEU A 98 9.05 -9.94 2.50
N TRP A 99 8.70 -8.68 2.30
CA TRP A 99 8.94 -7.89 1.11
C TRP A 99 9.71 -6.62 1.47
N GLU A 100 10.56 -6.17 0.56
CA GLU A 100 11.17 -4.84 0.62
C GLU A 100 10.51 -3.98 -0.46
N PHE A 101 9.97 -2.84 -0.07
CA PHE A 101 9.44 -1.83 -0.98
C PHE A 101 10.36 -0.63 -1.02
N GLU A 102 10.51 -0.06 -2.21
CA GLU A 102 11.15 1.23 -2.44
C GLU A 102 10.14 2.19 -3.07
N ARG A 103 9.95 3.35 -2.45
CA ARG A 103 9.19 4.46 -3.03
C ARG A 103 10.15 5.46 -3.65
N THR A 104 10.01 5.69 -4.95
CA THR A 104 10.65 6.78 -5.68
C THR A 104 9.60 7.85 -5.99
N GLY A 105 9.94 9.12 -5.76
CA GLY A 105 9.07 10.22 -6.20
C GLY A 105 9.03 10.26 -7.73
N ALA A 106 8.00 10.88 -8.31
CA ALA A 106 8.14 11.34 -9.70
C ALA A 106 9.41 12.19 -9.73
N ASN A 107 10.38 11.78 -10.54
CA ASN A 107 11.51 12.66 -10.86
C ASN A 107 10.90 13.98 -11.31
N GLY A 108 11.15 15.04 -10.54
CA GLY A 108 11.00 16.38 -11.06
C GLY A 108 12.04 16.52 -12.16
N ASP A 109 11.58 16.67 -13.39
CA ASP A 109 12.32 17.43 -14.39
C ASP A 109 12.48 18.88 -13.90
#